data_AF-A0A1Y1K815-F1
#
_entry.id   AF-A0A1Y1K815-F1
#
_cell.length_a   1.000
_cell.length_b   1.000
_cell.length_c   1.000
_cell.angle_alpha   90.00
_cell.angle_beta   90.00
_cell.angle_gamma   90.00
#
_symmetry.space_group_name_H-M   'P 1'
#
loop_
_entity.id
_entity.type
_entity.pdbx_description
1 polymer ?
#
loop_
_entity_poly.entity_id
_entity_poly.type
_entity_poly.pdbx_seq_one_letter_code
_entity_poly.pdbx_strand_id
1 'polypeptide(L)'
;QDEAQDEKLRSKTAALALVGITPVDLGVDYGEKAAQSPEMAAKVTEQMRHSLGEARADMVRMSEARYPLAKTNHLKAAHKSIVDTLAEVHPSASADEIMPMLIYTLITLPPENLHIISDLHFIQYFRWEQKLTGEA
;
A
#
# COMPACT_ATOMS: atom_id res chain seq x y z
N GLN A 1 6.33 8.85 -20.49
CA GLN A 1 4.96 8.32 -20.39
C GLN A 1 4.63 8.04 -18.94
N ASP A 2 5.55 7.40 -18.22
CA ASP A 2 5.47 7.07 -16.79
C ASP A 2 5.16 8.28 -15.91
N GLU A 3 5.88 9.41 -16.06
CA GLU A 3 5.63 10.62 -15.26
C GLU A 3 4.19 11.13 -15.34
N ALA A 4 3.58 11.08 -16.53
CA ALA A 4 2.18 11.49 -16.71
C ALA A 4 1.20 10.51 -16.05
N GLN A 5 1.57 9.23 -15.95
CA GLN A 5 0.77 8.22 -15.26
C GLN A 5 0.92 8.36 -13.74
N ASP A 6 2.12 8.63 -13.24
CA ASP A 6 2.37 8.92 -11.83
C ASP A 6 1.66 10.19 -11.38
N GLU A 7 1.69 11.27 -12.18
CA GLU A 7 0.93 12.49 -11.90
C GLU A 7 -0.58 12.23 -11.83
N LYS A 8 -1.10 11.42 -12.76
CA LYS A 8 -2.50 11.00 -12.73
C LYS A 8 -2.83 10.19 -11.48
N LEU A 9 -1.90 9.35 -11.01
CA LEU A 9 -2.08 8.57 -9.79
C LEU A 9 -2.06 9.47 -8.55
N ARG A 10 -1.09 10.39 -8.44
CA ARG A 10 -1.01 11.42 -7.39
C ARG A 10 -2.28 12.25 -7.27
N SER A 11 -2.80 12.74 -8.40
CA SER A 11 -4.03 13.54 -8.42
C SER A 11 -5.23 12.74 -7.88
N LYS A 12 -5.36 11.47 -8.28
CA LYS A 12 -6.44 10.59 -7.81
C LYS A 12 -6.32 10.28 -6.33
N THR A 13 -5.14 9.88 -5.85
CA THR A 13 -4.94 9.55 -4.44
C THR A 13 -5.16 10.76 -3.54
N ALA A 14 -4.70 11.95 -3.96
CA ALA A 14 -4.96 13.20 -3.24
C ALA A 14 -6.47 13.52 -3.14
N ALA A 15 -7.23 13.33 -4.22
CA ALA A 15 -8.68 13.54 -4.20
C ALA A 15 -9.39 12.56 -3.25
N LEU A 16 -9.00 11.28 -3.25
CA LEU A 16 -9.55 10.26 -2.35
C LEU A 16 -9.16 10.49 -0.89
N ALA A 17 -7.95 10.99 -0.64
CA ALA A 17 -7.49 11.37 0.70
C ALA A 17 -8.31 12.54 1.27
N LEU A 18 -8.67 13.52 0.44
CA LEU A 18 -9.52 14.65 0.84
C LEU A 18 -10.94 14.21 1.24
N VAL A 19 -11.49 13.20 0.55
CA VAL A 19 -12.80 12.62 0.88
C VAL A 19 -12.78 11.85 2.21
N GLY A 20 -11.59 11.41 2.66
CA GLY A 20 -11.44 10.68 3.91
C GLY A 20 -11.88 9.22 3.81
N ILE A 21 -11.63 8.58 2.67
CA ILE A 21 -11.94 7.16 2.44
C ILE A 21 -11.28 6.29 3.51
N THR A 22 -12.03 5.35 4.05
CA THR A 22 -11.58 4.35 5.02
C THR A 22 -11.39 2.98 4.35
N PRO A 23 -10.62 2.06 4.94
CA PRO A 23 -10.52 0.69 4.45
C PRO A 23 -11.87 -0.03 4.27
N VAL A 24 -12.88 0.27 5.09
CA VAL A 24 -14.23 -0.31 4.95
C VAL A 24 -14.91 0.14 3.66
N ASP A 25 -14.71 1.40 3.25
CA ASP A 25 -15.21 1.92 1.97
C ASP A 25 -14.56 1.23 0.77
N LEU A 26 -13.39 0.62 0.98
CA LEU A 26 -12.65 -0.18 -0.01
C LEU A 26 -12.99 -1.68 0.08
N GLY A 27 -13.88 -2.08 0.99
CA GLY A 27 -14.34 -3.46 1.17
C GLY A 27 -13.50 -4.30 2.14
N VAL A 28 -12.65 -3.68 2.97
CA VAL A 28 -11.89 -4.40 4.00
C VAL A 28 -12.77 -4.69 5.20
N ASP A 29 -12.80 -5.94 5.64
CA ASP A 29 -13.49 -6.33 6.87
C ASP A 29 -12.59 -6.04 8.09
N TYR A 30 -13.13 -5.32 9.06
CA TYR A 30 -12.47 -5.06 10.34
C TYR A 30 -12.69 -6.16 11.38
N GLY A 31 -13.39 -7.23 10.99
CA GLY A 31 -13.81 -8.32 11.85
C GLY A 31 -14.92 -7.91 12.82
N GLU A 32 -15.42 -8.91 13.56
CA GLU A 32 -16.61 -8.78 14.42
C GLU A 32 -16.45 -7.73 15.55
N LYS A 33 -15.23 -7.40 15.96
CA LYS A 33 -14.96 -6.43 17.04
C LYS A 33 -15.25 -4.99 16.62
N ALA A 34 -15.02 -4.63 15.36
CA ALA A 34 -15.26 -3.28 14.86
C ALA A 34 -16.73 -3.02 14.52
N ALA A 35 -17.50 -4.08 14.22
CA ALA A 35 -18.93 -4.00 13.95
C ALA A 35 -19.78 -3.61 15.18
N GLN A 36 -19.17 -3.58 16.38
CA GLN A 36 -19.88 -3.30 17.64
C GLN A 36 -20.27 -1.83 17.82
N SER A 37 -19.50 -0.88 17.26
CA SER A 37 -19.77 0.56 17.38
C SER A 37 -18.97 1.37 16.36
N PRO A 38 -19.51 2.50 15.84
CA PRO A 38 -18.76 3.45 15.01
C PRO A 38 -17.45 3.94 15.66
N GLU A 39 -17.41 4.07 16.99
CA GLU A 39 -16.20 4.49 17.71
C GLU A 39 -15.10 3.42 17.67
N MET A 40 -15.50 2.13 17.71
CA MET A 40 -14.57 1.01 17.61
C MET A 40 -14.04 0.86 16.19
N ALA A 41 -14.89 1.04 15.17
CA ALA A 41 -14.46 1.08 13.78
C ALA A 41 -13.42 2.18 13.54
N ALA A 42 -13.65 3.40 14.04
CA ALA A 42 -12.69 4.50 13.92
C ALA A 42 -11.35 4.19 14.61
N LYS A 43 -11.36 3.54 15.79
CA LYS A 43 -10.14 3.10 16.48
C LYS A 43 -9.36 2.06 15.68
N VAL A 44 -10.05 1.09 15.08
CA VAL A 44 -9.42 0.08 14.22
C VAL A 44 -8.84 0.72 12.96
N THR A 45 -9.57 1.63 12.31
CA THR A 45 -9.05 2.39 11.16
C THR A 45 -7.76 3.14 11.51
N GLU A 46 -7.72 3.85 12.65
CA GLU A 46 -6.54 4.60 13.07
C GLU A 46 -5.37 3.68 13.41
N GLN A 47 -5.63 2.55 14.08
CA GLN A 47 -4.62 1.54 14.35
C GLN A 47 -4.04 0.99 13.04
N MET A 48 -4.87 0.60 12.08
CA MET A 48 -4.41 0.13 10.77
C MET A 48 -3.61 1.21 10.04
N ARG A 49 -4.09 2.47 10.07
CA ARG A 49 -3.37 3.60 9.47
C ARG A 49 -1.98 3.76 10.07
N HIS A 50 -1.85 3.59 11.39
CA HIS A 50 -0.56 3.60 12.09
C HIS A 50 0.32 2.41 11.68
N SER A 51 -0.18 1.18 11.70
CA SER A 51 0.57 -0.03 11.33
C SER A 51 1.07 0.01 9.87
N LEU A 52 0.31 0.63 8.96
CA LEU A 52 0.73 0.90 7.58
C LEU A 52 1.86 1.94 7.44
N GLY A 53 2.31 2.56 8.53
CA GLY A 53 3.43 3.51 8.53
C GLY A 53 4.69 2.92 7.93
N GLU A 54 5.03 1.67 8.29
CA GLU A 54 6.19 0.97 7.74
C GLU A 54 6.04 0.69 6.24
N ALA A 55 4.85 0.28 5.80
CA ALA A 55 4.58 0.05 4.37
C ALA A 55 4.78 1.33 3.55
N ARG A 56 4.30 2.47 4.06
CA ARG A 56 4.52 3.79 3.43
C ARG A 56 5.99 4.16 3.42
N ALA A 57 6.71 3.95 4.53
CA ALA A 57 8.14 4.24 4.61
C ALA A 57 8.96 3.37 3.64
N ASP A 58 8.61 2.11 3.44
CA ASP A 58 9.24 1.25 2.43
C ASP A 58 8.93 1.71 1.00
N MET A 59 7.70 2.16 0.72
CA MET A 59 7.39 2.75 -0.61
C MET A 59 8.20 4.02 -0.90
N VAL A 60 8.42 4.89 0.09
CA VAL A 60 9.31 6.06 -0.07
C VAL A 60 10.75 5.61 -0.35
N ARG A 61 11.27 4.67 0.45
CA ARG A 61 12.61 4.09 0.25
C ARG A 61 12.76 3.42 -1.12
N MET A 62 11.70 2.81 -1.63
CA MET A 62 11.66 2.27 -2.99
C MET A 62 11.91 3.37 -4.02
N SER A 63 11.21 4.50 -3.94
CA SER A 63 11.40 5.61 -4.89
C SER A 63 12.80 6.22 -4.81
N GLU A 64 13.39 6.30 -3.62
CA GLU A 64 14.77 6.80 -3.40
C GLU A 64 15.86 5.83 -3.90
N ALA A 65 15.58 4.53 -3.94
CA ALA A 65 16.56 3.53 -4.34
C ALA A 65 16.96 3.64 -5.82
N ARG A 66 18.24 3.40 -6.11
CA ARG A 66 18.82 3.57 -7.47
C ARG A 66 19.01 2.26 -8.25
N TYR A 67 18.78 1.11 -7.64
CA TYR A 67 19.03 -0.19 -8.23
C TYR A 67 17.78 -1.07 -8.18
N PRO A 68 17.50 -1.89 -9.22
CA PRO A 68 16.27 -2.67 -9.30
C PRO A 68 16.09 -3.64 -8.12
N LEU A 69 17.18 -4.25 -7.66
CA LEU A 69 17.16 -5.15 -6.50
C LEU A 69 16.63 -4.45 -5.23
N ALA A 70 17.12 -3.24 -4.96
CA ALA A 70 16.70 -2.51 -3.78
C ALA A 70 15.23 -2.09 -3.88
N LYS A 71 14.79 -1.63 -5.06
CA LYS A 71 13.38 -1.30 -5.30
C LYS A 71 12.46 -2.52 -5.07
N THR A 72 12.80 -3.68 -5.62
CA THR A 72 12.04 -4.93 -5.39
C THR A 72 12.01 -5.31 -3.91
N ASN A 73 13.13 -5.19 -3.19
CA ASN A 73 13.17 -5.52 -1.77
C ASN A 73 12.27 -4.61 -0.92
N HIS A 74 12.26 -3.31 -1.22
CA HIS A 74 11.36 -2.36 -0.54
C HIS A 74 9.89 -2.63 -0.89
N LEU A 75 9.58 -2.96 -2.15
CA LEU A 75 8.22 -3.36 -2.54
C LEU A 75 7.75 -4.61 -1.78
N LYS A 76 8.63 -5.61 -1.64
CA LYS A 76 8.35 -6.81 -0.85
C LYS A 76 8.14 -6.51 0.63
N ALA A 77 8.98 -5.64 1.20
CA ALA A 77 8.84 -5.20 2.59
C ALA A 77 7.51 -4.47 2.81
N ALA A 78 7.14 -3.55 1.91
CA ALA A 78 5.86 -2.85 1.96
C ALA A 78 4.67 -3.83 1.87
N HIS A 79 4.73 -4.81 0.96
CA HIS A 79 3.72 -5.86 0.86
C HIS A 79 3.62 -6.67 2.16
N LYS A 80 4.76 -7.08 2.73
CA LYS A 80 4.78 -7.81 4.01
C LYS A 80 4.14 -6.98 5.13
N SER A 81 4.47 -5.70 5.26
CA SER A 81 3.88 -4.83 6.28
C SER A 81 2.36 -4.67 6.11
N ILE A 82 1.85 -4.65 4.87
CA ILE A 82 0.41 -4.64 4.59
C ILE A 82 -0.24 -5.94 5.08
N VAL A 83 0.36 -7.09 4.76
CA VAL A 83 -0.14 -8.41 5.19
C VAL A 83 -0.10 -8.53 6.72
N ASP A 84 1.00 -8.11 7.34
CA ASP A 84 1.15 -8.12 8.80
C ASP A 84 0.09 -7.21 9.46
N THR A 85 -0.20 -6.03 8.88
CA THR A 85 -1.28 -5.13 9.36
C THR A 85 -2.66 -5.77 9.25
N LEU A 86 -2.95 -6.47 8.14
CA LEU A 86 -4.22 -7.19 7.99
C LEU A 86 -4.36 -8.31 9.04
N ALA A 87 -3.28 -9.03 9.32
CA ALA A 87 -3.27 -10.12 10.29
C ALA A 87 -3.54 -9.65 11.74
N GLU A 88 -3.26 -8.37 12.07
CA GLU A 88 -3.60 -7.79 13.38
C GLU A 88 -5.12 -7.72 13.61
N VAL A 89 -5.89 -7.53 12.53
CA VAL A 89 -7.34 -7.32 12.57
C VAL A 89 -8.09 -8.60 12.25
N HIS A 90 -7.63 -9.34 11.23
CA HIS A 90 -8.21 -10.60 10.81
C HIS A 90 -7.10 -11.63 10.52
N PRO A 91 -6.88 -12.62 11.41
CA PRO A 91 -5.75 -13.57 11.30
C PRO A 91 -5.76 -14.43 10.03
N SER A 92 -6.90 -14.56 9.34
CA SER A 92 -7.02 -15.28 8.07
C SER A 92 -7.14 -14.31 6.90
N ALA A 93 -6.27 -13.31 6.85
CA ALA A 93 -6.28 -12.30 5.81
C ALA A 93 -6.20 -12.94 4.42
N SER A 94 -7.15 -12.60 3.54
CA SER A 94 -7.23 -13.16 2.18
C SER A 94 -6.62 -12.24 1.13
N ALA A 95 -6.37 -12.76 -0.07
CA ALA A 95 -5.93 -11.93 -1.20
C ALA A 95 -6.92 -10.81 -1.55
N ASP A 96 -8.22 -11.02 -1.25
CA ASP A 96 -9.28 -10.05 -1.51
C ASP A 96 -9.14 -8.80 -0.63
N GLU A 97 -8.46 -8.90 0.52
CA GLU A 97 -8.24 -7.78 1.45
C GLU A 97 -6.91 -7.06 1.18
N ILE A 98 -5.93 -7.75 0.58
CA ILE A 98 -4.62 -7.17 0.28
C ILE A 98 -4.73 -6.03 -0.74
N MET A 99 -5.53 -6.20 -1.80
CA MET A 99 -5.63 -5.19 -2.85
C MET A 99 -6.28 -3.88 -2.35
N PRO A 100 -7.44 -3.92 -1.65
CA PRO A 100 -7.99 -2.75 -0.95
C PRO A 100 -6.99 -2.07 -0.01
N MET A 101 -6.22 -2.86 0.76
CA MET A 101 -5.24 -2.29 1.68
C MET A 101 -4.04 -1.66 0.99
N LEU A 102 -3.60 -2.20 -0.15
CA LEU A 102 -2.59 -1.56 -0.98
C LEU A 102 -3.11 -0.21 -1.51
N ILE A 103 -4.36 -0.17 -2.00
CA ILE A 103 -5.00 1.07 -2.46
C ILE A 103 -5.05 2.09 -1.32
N TYR A 104 -5.48 1.67 -0.12
CA TYR A 104 -5.53 2.55 1.05
C TYR A 104 -4.14 3.07 1.46
N THR A 105 -3.12 2.21 1.37
CA THR A 105 -1.72 2.60 1.64
C THR A 105 -1.26 3.69 0.67
N LEU A 106 -1.59 3.57 -0.62
CA LEU A 106 -1.27 4.57 -1.64
C LEU A 106 -2.05 5.88 -1.45
N ILE A 107 -3.32 5.81 -1.01
CA ILE A 107 -4.13 7.00 -0.69
C ILE A 107 -3.53 7.76 0.50
N THR A 108 -2.98 7.06 1.48
CA THR A 108 -2.41 7.65 2.70
C THR A 108 -0.91 7.96 2.60
N LEU A 109 -0.26 7.63 1.49
CA LEU A 109 1.12 7.96 1.20
C LEU A 109 1.27 9.46 0.86
N PRO A 110 2.34 10.14 1.32
CA PRO A 110 2.63 11.50 0.87
C PRO A 110 2.77 11.56 -0.67
N PRO A 111 2.04 12.46 -1.36
CA PRO A 111 1.95 12.46 -2.82
C PRO A 111 3.29 12.78 -3.50
N GLU A 112 4.17 13.52 -2.84
CA GLU A 112 5.50 13.90 -3.33
C GLU A 112 6.39 12.67 -3.63
N ASN A 113 6.13 11.54 -2.98
CA ASN A 113 6.92 10.32 -3.11
C ASN A 113 6.23 9.24 -3.95
N LEU A 114 5.17 9.60 -4.68
CA LEU A 114 4.35 8.65 -5.43
C LEU A 114 4.82 8.59 -6.88
N HIS A 115 5.93 7.88 -7.09
CA HIS A 115 6.52 7.53 -8.40
C HIS A 115 6.38 6.03 -8.69
N ILE A 116 5.33 5.41 -8.15
CA ILE A 116 5.15 3.96 -8.11
C ILE A 116 5.12 3.35 -9.52
N ILE A 117 4.51 4.01 -10.51
CA ILE A 117 4.44 3.48 -11.87
C ILE A 117 5.82 3.49 -12.50
N SER A 118 6.55 4.61 -12.40
CA SER A 118 7.94 4.70 -12.85
C SER A 118 8.84 3.67 -12.15
N ASP A 119 8.67 3.47 -10.84
CA ASP A 119 9.44 2.49 -10.07
C ASP A 119 9.16 1.05 -10.51
N LEU A 120 7.89 0.71 -10.74
CA LEU A 120 7.49 -0.60 -11.22
C LEU A 120 8.00 -0.87 -12.64
N HIS A 121 7.87 0.10 -13.55
CA HIS A 121 8.45 -0.02 -14.89
C HIS A 121 9.98 -0.17 -14.82
N PHE A 122 10.66 0.60 -13.97
CA PHE A 122 12.10 0.47 -13.77
C PHE A 122 12.49 -0.94 -13.29
N ILE A 123 11.75 -1.51 -12.33
CA ILE A 123 11.96 -2.90 -11.90
C ILE A 123 11.77 -3.85 -13.10
N GLN A 124 10.66 -3.72 -13.83
CA GLN A 124 10.34 -4.60 -14.97
C GLN A 124 11.39 -4.56 -16.08
N TYR A 125 11.94 -3.38 -16.38
CA TYR A 125 12.92 -3.23 -17.46
C TYR A 125 14.34 -3.62 -17.06
N PHE A 126 14.74 -3.40 -15.80
CA PHE A 126 16.14 -3.53 -15.38
C PHE A 126 16.41 -4.70 -14.43
N ARG A 127 15.37 -5.38 -13.93
CA ARG A 127 15.53 -6.62 -13.17
C ARG A 127 15.67 -7.80 -14.12
N TRP A 128 16.60 -8.71 -13.82
CA TRP A 128 16.73 -9.95 -14.57
C TRP A 128 15.44 -10.78 -14.46
N GLU A 129 14.80 -11.08 -15.58
CA GLU A 129 13.48 -11.73 -15.68
C GLU A 129 13.38 -13.03 -14.86
N GLN A 130 14.44 -13.83 -14.83
CA GLN A 130 14.48 -15.07 -14.03
C GLN A 130 14.44 -14.84 -12.51
N LYS A 131 14.56 -13.59 -12.06
CA LYS A 131 14.49 -13.16 -10.65
C LYS A 131 13.19 -12.41 -10.33
N LEU A 132 12.23 -12.38 -11.26
CA LEU A 132 10.87 -11.84 -11.11
C LEU A 132 9.81 -12.97 -11.03
N THR A 133 10.22 -14.16 -10.58
CA THR A 133 9.34 -15.31 -10.40
C THR A 133 9.27 -15.72 -8.93
N GLY A 134 8.16 -16.34 -8.52
CA GLY A 134 7.89 -16.66 -7.11
C GLY A 134 7.36 -15.47 -6.34
N GLU A 135 7.79 -15.28 -5.08
CA GLU A 135 7.41 -14.12 -4.24
C GLU A 135 8.17 -12.82 -4.60
N ALA A 136 8.71 -12.72 -5.81
CA ALA A 136 9.58 -11.63 -6.23
C ALA A 136 8.85 -10.65 -7.15
#